data_AF-A0A919BRT2-F1
#
_entry.id   AF-A0A919BRT2-F1
#
_cell.length_a   1.000
_cell.length_b   1.000
_cell.length_c   1.000
_cell.angle_alpha   90.00
_cell.angle_beta   90.00
_cell.angle_gamma   90.00
#
_symmetry.space_group_name_H-M   'P 1'
#
loop_
_entity.id
_entity.type
_entity.pdbx_description
1 polymer ?
#
loop_
_entity_poly.entity_id
_entity_poly.type
_entity_poly.pdbx_seq_one_letter_code
_entity_poly.pdbx_strand_id
1 'polypeptide(L)'
;MPVGAAGEWAGFFDGGAELEAANWPPLLWWALFGAGDLAEARIADTEDAGTEEHTELLDAWGDATYPYLVVDGETALARLRARREGLTGRIGERFSPLYEEFTELVGTRLGPYVLLRTEALAGDGDGIRTLFEETLADLERLDAGELPSPGGRLESLVADFRRWRHLDPVLLLTGTGRGWPPAGLRERLAAADRRPSGGGAGWSAAVGRAWGALVRRRAG
;
A
#
# COMPACT_ATOMS: atom_id res chain seq x y z
N MET A 1 3.01 17.51 7.90
CA MET A 1 2.86 16.54 6.79
C MET A 1 3.70 17.05 5.64
N PRO A 2 4.53 16.22 4.99
CA PRO A 2 5.21 16.63 3.77
C PRO A 2 4.17 17.09 2.75
N VAL A 3 4.44 18.19 2.05
CA VAL A 3 3.55 18.70 0.99
C VAL A 3 3.97 18.20 -0.39
N GLY A 4 5.11 17.51 -0.47
CA GLY A 4 5.62 16.89 -1.68
C GLY A 4 6.33 17.87 -2.61
N ALA A 5 6.89 18.94 -2.03
CA ALA A 5 7.75 19.87 -2.74
C ALA A 5 9.19 19.34 -2.83
N ALA A 6 9.95 19.86 -3.80
CA ALA A 6 11.31 19.45 -4.08
C ALA A 6 12.20 19.53 -2.82
N GLY A 7 12.93 18.45 -2.54
CA GLY A 7 13.82 18.34 -1.37
C GLY A 7 13.14 18.12 -0.02
N GLU A 8 11.80 18.11 0.09
CA GLU A 8 11.12 17.82 1.35
C GLU A 8 11.18 16.34 1.74
N TRP A 9 11.29 15.44 0.76
CA TRP A 9 11.29 14.00 1.00
C TRP A 9 12.49 13.53 1.83
N ALA A 10 13.66 14.15 1.64
CA ALA A 10 14.87 13.82 2.39
C ALA A 10 14.68 14.00 3.90
N GLY A 11 13.96 15.04 4.33
CA GLY A 11 13.64 15.28 5.74
C GLY A 11 12.56 14.34 6.29
N PHE A 12 11.66 13.85 5.45
CA PHE A 12 10.63 12.88 5.85
C PHE A 12 11.25 11.52 6.23
N PHE A 13 12.28 11.08 5.50
CA PHE A 13 12.92 9.78 5.71
C PHE A 13 13.84 9.73 6.95
N ASP A 14 14.08 10.86 7.63
CA ASP A 14 14.74 10.90 8.94
C ASP A 14 13.76 10.50 10.07
N GLY A 15 13.14 9.32 9.92
CA GLY A 15 12.25 8.73 10.91
C GLY A 15 10.99 8.08 10.36
N GLY A 16 10.51 8.50 9.18
CA GLY A 16 9.33 7.93 8.51
C GLY A 16 9.59 6.61 7.80
N ALA A 17 8.51 5.97 7.31
CA ALA A 17 8.61 4.83 6.41
C ALA A 17 7.90 5.06 5.07
N GLU A 18 8.47 4.46 4.03
CA GLU A 18 8.00 4.55 2.66
C GLU A 18 7.35 3.23 2.23
N LEU A 19 6.15 3.38 1.68
CA LEU A 19 5.47 2.36 0.92
C LEU A 19 5.58 2.76 -0.55
N GLU A 20 6.33 1.98 -1.33
CA GLU A 20 6.51 2.25 -2.75
C GLU A 20 5.71 1.24 -3.56
N ALA A 21 4.65 1.71 -4.22
CA ALA A 21 3.80 0.88 -5.05
C ALA A 21 4.33 0.84 -6.49
N ALA A 22 4.97 -0.27 -6.87
CA ALA A 22 5.51 -0.44 -8.22
C ALA A 22 4.44 -0.68 -9.31
N ASN A 23 3.21 -1.08 -8.95
CA ASN A 23 2.11 -1.30 -9.92
C ASN A 23 0.74 -0.96 -9.30
N TRP A 24 0.49 -1.41 -8.06
CA TRP A 24 -0.69 -0.99 -7.30
C TRP A 24 -0.48 -1.29 -5.81
N PRO A 25 -1.01 -0.48 -4.88
CA PRO A 25 -0.86 -0.73 -3.46
C PRO A 25 -1.60 -2.01 -3.01
N PRO A 26 -0.95 -2.89 -2.21
CA PRO A 26 -1.60 -3.98 -1.49
C PRO A 26 -2.82 -3.53 -0.68
N LEU A 27 -3.77 -4.44 -0.48
CA LEU A 27 -5.08 -4.10 0.10
C LEU A 27 -4.96 -3.43 1.49
N LEU A 28 -4.11 -3.94 2.38
CA LEU A 28 -3.98 -3.41 3.73
C LEU A 28 -3.19 -2.09 3.79
N TRP A 29 -2.49 -1.70 2.71
CA TRP A 29 -1.89 -0.38 2.65
C TRP A 29 -2.97 0.69 2.56
N TRP A 30 -4.01 0.49 1.74
CA TRP A 30 -5.16 1.38 1.69
C TRP A 30 -5.83 1.56 3.04
N ALA A 31 -5.89 0.50 3.84
CA ALA A 31 -6.52 0.49 5.15
C ALA A 31 -5.84 1.43 6.18
N LEU A 32 -4.66 1.97 5.88
CA LEU A 32 -3.98 2.97 6.71
C LEU A 32 -4.55 4.39 6.54
N PHE A 33 -5.15 4.67 5.39
CA PHE A 33 -5.44 6.02 4.94
C PHE A 33 -6.95 6.35 4.91
N GLY A 34 -7.29 7.63 4.89
CA GLY A 34 -8.61 8.18 4.62
C GLY A 34 -8.54 9.24 3.51
N ALA A 35 -9.67 9.80 3.10
CA ALA A 35 -9.74 10.75 1.99
C ALA A 35 -8.95 12.03 2.28
N GLY A 36 -8.89 12.46 3.54
CA GLY A 36 -8.12 13.63 3.98
C GLY A 36 -6.60 13.47 3.89
N ASP A 37 -6.10 12.27 3.62
CA ASP A 37 -4.65 12.00 3.50
C ASP A 37 -4.15 12.09 2.04
N LEU A 38 -5.07 12.25 1.08
CA LEU A 38 -4.76 12.29 -0.35
C LEU A 38 -4.24 13.67 -0.74
N ALA A 39 -3.03 13.69 -1.30
CA ALA A 39 -2.37 14.89 -1.80
C ALA A 39 -1.77 14.62 -3.19
N GLU A 40 -1.21 15.66 -3.81
CA GLU A 40 -0.52 15.58 -5.10
C GLU A 40 0.90 16.12 -4.97
N ALA A 41 1.84 15.41 -5.57
CA ALA A 41 3.23 15.84 -5.72
C ALA A 41 3.55 15.95 -7.19
N ARG A 42 4.46 16.84 -7.56
CA ARG A 42 4.99 16.88 -8.92
C ARG A 42 5.94 15.71 -9.12
N ILE A 43 5.92 15.10 -10.30
CA ILE A 43 6.85 14.03 -10.66
C ILE A 43 8.30 14.54 -10.60
N ALA A 44 8.51 15.80 -11.00
CA ALA A 44 9.82 16.43 -10.93
C ALA A 44 10.28 16.76 -9.49
N ASP A 45 9.38 16.84 -8.51
CA ASP A 45 9.74 17.24 -7.13
C ASP A 45 10.29 16.04 -6.34
N THR A 46 11.53 15.65 -6.63
CA THR A 46 12.24 14.52 -6.02
C THR A 46 13.18 14.94 -4.88
N GLU A 47 13.92 13.98 -4.31
CA GLU A 47 14.98 14.23 -3.33
C GLU A 47 16.22 14.91 -3.97
N ASP A 48 16.36 14.86 -5.29
CA ASP A 48 17.50 15.37 -6.07
C ASP A 48 17.34 16.84 -6.48
N ALA A 49 16.56 17.61 -5.71
CA ALA A 49 16.27 19.00 -6.01
C ALA A 49 17.55 19.83 -6.22
N GLY A 50 17.60 20.54 -7.35
CA GLY A 50 18.74 21.40 -7.73
C GLY A 50 19.90 20.67 -8.41
N THR A 51 19.74 19.39 -8.76
CA THR A 51 20.71 18.64 -9.57
C THR A 51 20.37 18.65 -11.07
N GLU A 52 21.27 18.09 -11.88
CA GLU A 52 21.03 17.85 -13.32
C GLU A 52 19.84 16.88 -13.53
N GLU A 53 19.73 15.84 -12.70
CA GLU A 53 18.62 14.88 -12.73
C GLU A 53 17.25 15.56 -12.50
N HIS A 54 17.19 16.52 -11.56
CA HIS A 54 15.99 17.32 -11.37
C HIS A 54 15.64 18.18 -12.61
N THR A 55 16.64 18.69 -13.31
CA THR A 55 16.42 19.47 -14.54
C THR A 55 15.90 18.58 -15.66
N GLU A 56 16.46 17.37 -15.82
CA GLU A 56 15.97 16.38 -16.79
C GLU A 56 14.52 15.96 -16.50
N LEU A 57 14.15 15.78 -15.23
CA LEU A 57 12.78 15.46 -14.84
C LEU A 57 11.82 16.63 -15.12
N LEU A 58 12.23 17.88 -14.87
CA LEU A 58 11.43 19.06 -15.22
C LEU A 58 11.21 19.16 -16.73
N ASP A 59 12.23 18.89 -17.54
CA ASP A 59 12.11 18.91 -19.00
C ASP A 59 11.21 17.77 -19.52
N ALA A 60 11.27 16.59 -18.91
CA ALA A 60 10.49 15.42 -19.32
C ALA A 60 9.02 15.49 -18.87
N TRP A 61 8.76 15.95 -17.64
CA TRP A 61 7.44 15.83 -17.00
C TRP A 61 6.77 17.17 -16.72
N GLY A 62 7.51 18.29 -16.72
CA GLY A 62 6.97 19.63 -16.49
C GLY A 62 6.17 19.73 -15.19
N ASP A 63 4.91 20.14 -15.30
CA ASP A 63 3.98 20.28 -14.17
C ASP A 63 3.15 19.01 -13.89
N ALA A 64 3.49 17.87 -14.49
CA ALA A 64 2.77 16.63 -14.25
C ALA A 64 2.86 16.20 -12.77
N THR A 65 1.73 15.79 -12.22
CA THR A 65 1.58 15.38 -10.82
C THR A 65 1.16 13.92 -10.70
N TYR A 66 1.37 13.36 -9.51
CA TYR A 66 0.86 12.05 -9.11
C TYR A 66 0.25 12.12 -7.71
N PRO A 67 -0.80 11.32 -7.42
CA PRO A 67 -1.36 11.27 -6.08
C PRO A 67 -0.40 10.56 -5.13
N TYR A 68 -0.37 10.99 -3.88
CA TYR A 68 0.28 10.25 -2.80
C TYR A 68 -0.59 10.31 -1.55
N LEU A 69 -0.32 9.39 -0.61
CA LEU A 69 -1.04 9.32 0.66
C LEU A 69 -0.06 9.46 1.81
N VAL A 70 -0.40 10.30 2.79
CA VAL A 70 0.43 10.48 3.98
C VAL A 70 -0.43 10.59 5.23
N VAL A 71 -0.06 9.83 6.27
CA VAL A 71 -0.78 9.77 7.54
C VAL A 71 0.22 9.67 8.70
N ASP A 72 -0.13 10.19 9.87
CA ASP A 72 0.62 9.88 11.10
C ASP A 72 0.37 8.44 11.58
N GLY A 73 1.36 7.87 12.29
CA GLY A 73 1.33 6.48 12.72
C GLY A 73 0.20 6.16 13.70
N GLU A 74 -0.20 7.10 14.56
CA GLU A 74 -1.29 6.88 15.53
C GLU A 74 -2.62 6.76 14.82
N THR A 75 -2.91 7.66 13.88
CA THR A 75 -4.10 7.65 13.04
C THR A 75 -4.16 6.40 12.17
N ALA A 76 -3.04 5.99 11.55
CA ALA A 76 -2.97 4.78 10.75
C ALA A 76 -3.33 3.52 11.55
N LEU A 77 -2.78 3.40 12.77
CA LEU A 77 -3.08 2.29 13.67
C LEU A 77 -4.53 2.30 14.16
N ALA A 78 -5.08 3.48 14.46
CA ALA A 78 -6.47 3.62 14.86
C ALA A 78 -7.41 3.12 13.74
N ARG A 79 -7.15 3.48 12.49
CA ARG A 79 -7.91 3.01 11.33
C ARG A 79 -7.81 1.50 11.11
N LEU A 80 -6.62 0.91 11.20
CA LEU A 80 -6.47 -0.55 11.12
C LEU A 80 -7.30 -1.27 12.20
N ARG A 81 -7.28 -0.77 13.43
CA ARG A 81 -8.07 -1.37 14.52
C ARG A 81 -9.57 -1.25 14.24
N ALA A 82 -10.04 -0.08 13.81
CA ALA A 82 -11.45 0.16 13.50
C ALA A 82 -11.94 -0.70 12.33
N ARG A 83 -11.11 -0.87 11.29
CA ARG A 83 -11.47 -1.57 10.05
C ARG A 83 -11.30 -3.09 10.13
N ARG A 84 -10.72 -3.61 11.22
CA ARG A 84 -10.36 -5.03 11.36
C ARG A 84 -11.52 -5.95 11.00
N GLU A 85 -12.64 -5.87 11.70
CA GLU A 85 -13.78 -6.78 11.47
C GLU A 85 -14.38 -6.63 10.07
N GLY A 86 -14.51 -5.37 9.61
CA GLY A 86 -15.02 -5.08 8.28
C GLY A 86 -14.16 -5.68 7.17
N LEU A 87 -12.84 -5.61 7.31
CA LEU A 87 -11.92 -6.14 6.31
C LEU A 87 -11.71 -7.65 6.45
N THR A 88 -11.53 -8.20 7.66
CA THR A 88 -11.33 -9.65 7.86
C THR A 88 -12.54 -10.46 7.42
N GLY A 89 -13.76 -9.98 7.68
CA GLY A 89 -14.98 -10.62 7.18
C GLY A 89 -15.06 -10.66 5.64
N ARG A 90 -14.44 -9.68 4.97
CA ARG A 90 -14.40 -9.57 3.49
C ARG A 90 -13.28 -10.37 2.86
N ILE A 91 -12.05 -10.26 3.36
CA ILE A 91 -10.91 -11.02 2.82
C ILE A 91 -10.96 -12.50 3.25
N GLY A 92 -11.63 -12.79 4.36
CA GLY A 92 -11.85 -14.10 4.96
C GLY A 92 -11.12 -14.25 6.29
N GLU A 93 -11.81 -14.76 7.31
CA GLU A 93 -11.32 -14.87 8.70
C GLU A 93 -10.00 -15.62 8.86
N ARG A 94 -9.64 -16.51 7.91
CA ARG A 94 -8.33 -17.18 7.93
C ARG A 94 -7.15 -16.23 7.80
N PHE A 95 -7.36 -15.01 7.29
CA PHE A 95 -6.33 -14.00 7.12
C PHE A 95 -6.25 -13.03 8.30
N SER A 96 -7.10 -13.18 9.33
CA SER A 96 -7.04 -12.37 10.55
C SER A 96 -5.64 -12.39 11.21
N PRO A 97 -4.90 -13.51 11.29
CA PRO A 97 -3.52 -13.49 11.79
C PRO A 97 -2.56 -12.63 10.96
N LEU A 98 -2.71 -12.60 9.64
CA LEU A 98 -1.89 -11.76 8.76
C LEU A 98 -2.24 -10.27 8.94
N TYR A 99 -3.52 -9.96 9.14
CA TYR A 99 -3.98 -8.60 9.44
C TYR A 99 -3.37 -8.08 10.75
N GLU A 100 -3.38 -8.90 11.80
CA GLU A 100 -2.83 -8.56 13.11
C GLU A 100 -1.31 -8.34 13.03
N GLU A 101 -0.58 -9.24 12.38
CA GLU A 101 0.87 -9.10 12.19
C GLU A 101 1.25 -7.87 11.37
N PHE A 102 0.43 -7.50 10.37
CA PHE A 102 0.61 -6.26 9.64
C PHE A 102 0.34 -5.02 10.50
N THR A 103 -0.67 -5.08 11.37
CA THR A 103 -0.96 -4.00 12.32
C THR A 103 0.20 -3.80 13.29
N GLU A 104 0.80 -4.88 13.79
CA GLU A 104 2.00 -4.84 14.62
C GLU A 104 3.23 -4.33 13.85
N LEU A 105 3.38 -4.73 12.58
CA LEU A 105 4.44 -4.20 11.70
C LEU A 105 4.34 -2.67 11.59
N VAL A 106 3.13 -2.15 11.35
CA VAL A 106 2.88 -0.70 11.24
C VAL A 106 3.30 0.01 12.52
N GLY A 107 2.85 -0.50 13.68
CA GLY A 107 3.13 0.14 14.97
C GLY A 107 4.57 0.05 15.44
N THR A 108 5.35 -0.89 14.93
CA THR A 108 6.75 -1.10 15.37
C THR A 108 7.79 -0.62 14.36
N ARG A 109 7.46 -0.55 13.07
CA ARG A 109 8.47 -0.35 12.01
C ARG A 109 8.22 0.84 11.09
N LEU A 110 7.01 1.39 11.02
CA LEU A 110 6.70 2.43 10.02
C LEU A 110 6.93 3.88 10.50
N GLY A 111 7.47 4.07 11.71
CA GLY A 111 7.85 5.40 12.19
C GLY A 111 6.64 6.28 12.56
N PRO A 112 6.84 7.59 12.80
CA PRO A 112 5.77 8.51 13.19
C PRO A 112 4.84 8.88 12.02
N TYR A 113 5.25 8.61 10.78
CA TYR A 113 4.46 8.88 9.58
C TYR A 113 4.62 7.76 8.56
N VAL A 114 3.54 7.42 7.87
CA VAL A 114 3.51 6.50 6.74
C VAL A 114 3.23 7.28 5.46
N LEU A 115 4.13 7.16 4.49
CA LEU A 115 3.98 7.74 3.15
C LEU A 115 3.81 6.60 2.14
N LEU A 116 2.81 6.73 1.27
CA LEU A 116 2.64 5.89 0.08
C LEU A 116 2.85 6.75 -1.16
N ARG A 117 3.98 6.52 -1.86
CA ARG A 117 4.25 7.14 -3.16
C ARG A 117 3.76 6.24 -4.27
N THR A 118 3.09 6.85 -5.25
CA THR A 118 2.57 6.14 -6.42
C THR A 118 3.01 6.79 -7.72
N GLU A 119 4.20 7.39 -7.71
CA GLU A 119 4.85 7.97 -8.89
C GLU A 119 5.00 6.94 -10.01
N ALA A 120 5.29 5.68 -9.68
CA ALA A 120 5.36 4.60 -10.67
C ALA A 120 4.03 4.34 -11.41
N LEU A 121 2.91 4.89 -10.92
CA LEU A 121 1.61 4.84 -11.59
C LEU A 121 1.38 6.05 -12.50
N ALA A 122 2.23 7.08 -12.41
CA ALA A 122 2.15 8.25 -13.24
C ALA A 122 2.41 7.85 -14.70
N GLY A 123 1.36 7.89 -15.53
CA GLY A 123 1.40 7.47 -16.93
C GLY A 123 0.38 6.39 -17.30
N ASP A 124 -0.25 5.72 -16.32
CA ASP A 124 -1.28 4.69 -16.58
C ASP A 124 -2.67 5.26 -16.97
N GLY A 125 -2.76 6.59 -17.16
CA GLY A 125 -3.90 7.29 -17.75
C GLY A 125 -4.64 8.25 -16.80
N ASP A 126 -5.51 9.07 -17.38
CA ASP A 126 -6.41 9.96 -16.64
C ASP A 126 -7.32 9.13 -15.72
N GLY A 127 -7.37 9.47 -14.42
CA GLY A 127 -8.34 8.89 -13.47
C GLY A 127 -7.76 8.13 -12.28
N ILE A 128 -6.42 7.98 -12.15
CA ILE A 128 -5.81 7.34 -10.96
C ILE A 128 -6.27 8.03 -9.68
N ARG A 129 -6.29 9.37 -9.66
CA ARG A 129 -6.79 10.14 -8.52
C ARG A 129 -8.21 9.74 -8.14
N THR A 130 -9.11 9.65 -9.11
CA THR A 130 -10.51 9.23 -8.89
C THR A 130 -10.57 7.83 -8.28
N LEU A 131 -9.73 6.89 -8.73
CA LEU A 131 -9.65 5.55 -8.14
C LEU A 131 -9.22 5.60 -6.66
N PHE A 132 -8.33 6.52 -6.28
CA PHE A 132 -7.92 6.70 -4.90
C PHE A 132 -9.06 7.29 -4.08
N GLU A 133 -9.70 8.36 -4.56
CA GLU A 133 -10.84 9.01 -3.91
C GLU A 133 -11.98 8.01 -3.66
N GLU A 134 -12.36 7.21 -4.66
CA GLU A 134 -13.38 6.17 -4.53
C GLU A 134 -12.98 5.07 -3.53
N THR A 135 -11.70 4.64 -3.55
CA THR A 135 -11.20 3.61 -2.62
C THR A 135 -11.21 4.10 -1.18
N LEU A 136 -10.77 5.34 -0.95
CA LEU A 136 -10.73 5.95 0.38
C LEU A 136 -12.13 6.23 0.91
N ALA A 137 -13.06 6.68 0.06
CA ALA A 137 -14.46 6.86 0.44
C ALA A 137 -15.10 5.53 0.89
N ASP A 138 -14.85 4.42 0.19
CA ASP A 138 -15.35 3.10 0.61
C ASP A 138 -14.76 2.64 1.96
N LEU A 139 -13.53 3.02 2.27
CA LEU A 139 -12.88 2.72 3.55
C LEU A 139 -13.43 3.59 4.69
N GLU A 140 -13.73 4.86 4.43
CA GLU A 140 -14.38 5.73 5.42
C GLU A 140 -15.81 5.26 5.76
N ARG A 141 -16.53 4.67 4.80
CA ARG A 141 -17.79 3.99 5.08
C ARG A 141 -17.59 2.84 6.07
N LEU A 142 -16.52 2.05 5.94
CA LEU A 142 -16.20 1.02 6.93
C LEU A 142 -15.90 1.61 8.31
N ASP A 143 -15.22 2.75 8.39
CA ASP A 143 -14.97 3.44 9.66
C ASP A 143 -16.26 3.85 10.37
N ALA A 144 -17.28 4.24 9.60
CA ALA A 144 -18.62 4.55 10.09
C ALA A 144 -19.47 3.31 10.43
N GLY A 145 -18.93 2.10 10.27
CA GLY A 145 -19.68 0.84 10.42
C GLY A 145 -20.68 0.57 9.30
N GLU A 146 -20.57 1.29 8.18
CA GLU A 146 -21.41 1.11 7.01
C GLU A 146 -20.85 0.05 6.06
N LEU A 147 -21.71 -0.42 5.14
CA LEU A 147 -21.23 -1.20 4.00
C LEU A 147 -20.56 -0.28 2.97
N PRO A 148 -19.48 -0.75 2.30
CA PRO A 148 -18.94 -0.09 1.12
C PRO A 148 -19.99 0.07 0.04
N SER A 149 -19.72 0.95 -0.93
CA SER A 149 -20.61 1.17 -2.05
C SER A 149 -20.75 -0.14 -2.87
N PRO A 150 -21.97 -0.57 -3.23
CA PRO A 150 -22.16 -1.75 -4.08
C PRO A 150 -21.44 -1.57 -5.42
N GLY A 151 -20.58 -2.52 -5.80
CA GLY A 151 -19.74 -2.40 -6.98
C GLY A 151 -18.61 -1.38 -6.85
N GLY A 152 -18.34 -0.89 -5.65
CA GLY A 152 -17.30 0.08 -5.34
C GLY A 152 -15.88 -0.46 -5.52
N ARG A 153 -14.91 0.43 -5.33
CA ARG A 153 -13.49 0.10 -5.50
C ARG A 153 -13.01 -0.88 -4.46
N LEU A 154 -13.47 -0.76 -3.21
CA LEU A 154 -13.07 -1.70 -2.16
C LEU A 154 -13.59 -3.12 -2.44
N GLU A 155 -14.82 -3.25 -2.94
CA GLU A 155 -15.34 -4.56 -3.37
C GLU A 155 -14.52 -5.16 -4.51
N SER A 156 -14.12 -4.33 -5.47
CA SER A 156 -13.24 -4.73 -6.58
C SER A 156 -11.88 -5.23 -6.07
N LEU A 157 -11.23 -4.50 -5.16
CA LEU A 157 -9.95 -4.89 -4.54
C LEU A 157 -10.08 -6.23 -3.77
N VAL A 158 -11.17 -6.41 -3.02
CA VAL A 158 -11.45 -7.66 -2.30
C VAL A 158 -11.69 -8.80 -3.29
N ALA A 159 -12.41 -8.56 -4.39
CA ALA A 159 -12.66 -9.56 -5.42
C ALA A 159 -11.36 -10.01 -6.09
N ASP A 160 -10.48 -9.06 -6.44
CA ASP A 160 -9.16 -9.34 -7.02
C ASP A 160 -8.29 -10.12 -6.03
N PHE A 161 -8.24 -9.71 -4.77
CA PHE A 161 -7.57 -10.49 -3.74
C PHE A 161 -8.12 -11.92 -3.68
N ARG A 162 -9.45 -12.10 -3.62
CA ARG A 162 -10.07 -13.43 -3.53
C ARG A 162 -9.72 -14.32 -4.71
N ARG A 163 -9.61 -13.73 -5.92
CA ARG A 163 -9.22 -14.41 -7.15
C ARG A 163 -7.76 -14.87 -7.10
N TRP A 164 -6.85 -14.01 -6.66
CA TRP A 164 -5.41 -14.22 -6.78
C TRP A 164 -4.70 -14.69 -5.50
N ARG A 165 -5.40 -14.76 -4.36
CA ARG A 165 -4.86 -15.16 -3.04
C ARG A 165 -4.09 -16.48 -2.97
N HIS A 166 -4.27 -17.36 -3.96
CA HIS A 166 -3.57 -18.64 -4.04
C HIS A 166 -2.12 -18.49 -4.54
N LEU A 167 -1.77 -17.35 -5.13
CA LEU A 167 -0.43 -17.07 -5.64
C LEU A 167 0.51 -16.62 -4.50
N ASP A 168 0.19 -15.49 -3.86
CA ASP A 168 0.85 -15.05 -2.63
C ASP A 168 -0.08 -14.09 -1.86
N PRO A 169 -0.80 -14.56 -0.82
CA PRO A 169 -1.71 -13.72 -0.06
C PRO A 169 -0.98 -12.67 0.78
N VAL A 170 0.28 -12.89 1.15
CA VAL A 170 1.07 -11.91 1.91
C VAL A 170 1.43 -10.74 1.01
N LEU A 171 1.90 -11.02 -0.20
CA LEU A 171 2.21 -9.98 -1.20
C LEU A 171 0.97 -9.14 -1.51
N LEU A 172 -0.18 -9.78 -1.77
CA LEU A 172 -1.42 -9.09 -2.17
C LEU A 172 -2.05 -8.27 -1.05
N LEU A 173 -1.93 -8.70 0.21
CA LEU A 173 -2.51 -7.97 1.35
C LEU A 173 -1.56 -6.93 1.93
N THR A 174 -0.27 -7.26 2.07
CA THR A 174 0.66 -6.48 2.90
C THR A 174 1.91 -6.01 2.17
N GLY A 175 2.12 -6.45 0.93
CA GLY A 175 3.40 -6.30 0.26
C GLY A 175 4.50 -7.16 0.91
N THR A 176 5.75 -6.90 0.54
CA THR A 176 6.92 -7.57 1.12
C THR A 176 8.05 -6.57 1.35
N GLY A 177 9.00 -6.89 2.23
CA GLY A 177 10.20 -6.06 2.38
C GLY A 177 11.20 -6.62 3.36
N ARG A 178 12.19 -5.80 3.75
CA ARG A 178 13.31 -6.28 4.56
C ARG A 178 12.83 -6.79 5.93
N GLY A 179 12.92 -8.11 6.14
CA GLY A 179 12.46 -8.75 7.38
C GLY A 179 10.93 -8.86 7.53
N TRP A 180 10.19 -8.70 6.43
CA TRP A 180 8.74 -8.91 6.35
C TRP A 180 8.37 -9.74 5.10
N PRO A 181 7.52 -10.77 5.22
CA PRO A 181 6.94 -11.29 6.46
C PRO A 181 7.97 -12.02 7.35
N PRO A 182 7.69 -12.20 8.66
CA PRO A 182 8.53 -13.05 9.51
C PRO A 182 8.47 -14.51 9.02
N ALA A 183 9.57 -15.24 9.19
CA ALA A 183 9.78 -16.57 8.59
C ALA A 183 8.65 -17.58 8.85
N GLY A 184 8.06 -17.57 10.06
CA GLY A 184 6.98 -18.49 10.42
C GLY A 184 5.56 -18.07 9.96
N LEU A 185 5.36 -16.85 9.45
CA LEU A 185 4.02 -16.37 9.11
C LEU A 185 3.42 -17.12 7.92
N ARG A 186 4.21 -17.35 6.87
CA ARG A 186 3.77 -18.10 5.69
C ARG A 186 3.44 -19.55 6.03
N GLU A 187 4.21 -20.17 6.91
CA GLU A 187 3.95 -21.54 7.37
C GLU A 187 2.65 -21.63 8.18
N ARG A 188 2.38 -20.65 9.06
CA ARG A 188 1.11 -20.58 9.81
C ARG A 188 -0.09 -20.42 8.87
N LEU A 189 0.03 -19.55 7.87
CA LEU A 189 -1.02 -19.34 6.86
C LEU A 189 -1.27 -20.61 6.02
N ALA A 190 -0.20 -21.29 5.57
CA ALA A 190 -0.32 -22.53 4.81
C ALA A 190 -0.83 -23.70 5.68
N ALA A 191 -0.47 -23.75 6.96
CA ALA A 191 -0.96 -24.77 7.89
C ALA A 191 -2.47 -24.62 8.14
N ALA A 192 -2.98 -23.38 8.16
CA ALA A 192 -4.41 -23.10 8.22
C ALA A 192 -5.18 -23.53 6.95
N ASP A 193 -4.47 -23.85 5.86
CA ASP A 193 -5.04 -24.19 4.54
C ASP A 193 -5.08 -25.69 4.24
N ARG A 194 -4.57 -26.59 5.12
CA ARG A 194 -4.46 -28.03 4.83
C ARG A 194 -5.82 -28.73 4.62
N ARG A 195 -6.26 -28.79 3.36
CA ARG A 195 -6.80 -29.99 2.66
C ARG A 195 -5.66 -30.66 1.86
N PRO A 196 -5.73 -31.96 1.54
CA PRO A 196 -4.60 -32.71 0.98
C PRO A 196 -4.24 -32.20 -0.43
N SER A 197 -2.95 -32.01 -0.62
CA SER A 197 -2.29 -31.42 -1.79
C SER A 197 -2.46 -32.25 -3.07
N GLY A 198 -2.92 -31.61 -4.14
CA GLY A 198 -2.67 -32.00 -5.53
C GLY A 198 -1.69 -31.02 -6.15
N GLY A 199 -0.54 -31.53 -6.61
CA GLY A 199 0.63 -30.76 -7.01
C GLY A 199 0.49 -29.94 -8.31
N GLY A 200 1.54 -29.16 -8.57
CA GLY A 200 1.74 -28.48 -9.84
C GLY A 200 2.85 -27.43 -9.76
N ALA A 201 4.09 -27.87 -9.92
CA ALA A 201 5.19 -26.98 -10.28
C ALA A 201 4.98 -26.46 -11.70
N GLY A 202 5.14 -25.15 -11.89
CA GLY A 202 4.99 -24.49 -13.19
C GLY A 202 5.06 -22.98 -13.07
N TRP A 203 6.26 -22.46 -12.80
CA TRP A 203 6.55 -21.04 -12.97
C TRP A 203 6.59 -20.72 -14.47
N SER A 204 5.81 -19.73 -14.90
CA SER A 204 5.95 -19.10 -16.21
C SER A 204 5.60 -17.62 -16.11
N ALA A 205 6.64 -16.78 -16.18
CA ALA A 205 6.78 -15.41 -16.72
C ALA A 205 5.66 -14.35 -16.66
N ALA A 206 4.49 -14.60 -16.06
CA ALA A 206 3.37 -13.64 -16.01
C ALA A 206 3.21 -12.94 -14.65
N VAL A 207 3.89 -13.42 -13.61
CA VAL A 207 3.80 -12.92 -12.21
C VAL A 207 5.01 -12.04 -11.84
N GLY A 208 5.87 -11.72 -12.81
CA GLY A 208 7.13 -10.99 -12.63
C GLY A 208 7.04 -9.46 -12.56
N ARG A 209 5.84 -8.87 -12.39
CA ARG A 209 5.68 -7.44 -12.08
C ARG A 209 5.32 -7.30 -10.61
N ALA A 210 6.36 -7.19 -9.81
CA ALA A 210 6.31 -7.16 -8.35
C ALA A 210 5.38 -6.05 -7.86
N TRP A 211 4.47 -6.44 -6.97
CA TRP A 211 3.59 -5.55 -6.23
C TRP A 211 4.39 -4.96 -5.05
N GLY A 212 4.02 -3.74 -4.62
CA GLY A 212 4.85 -2.80 -3.86
C GLY A 212 5.80 -3.36 -2.79
N ALA A 213 6.95 -2.71 -2.66
CA ALA A 213 7.98 -3.03 -1.69
C ALA A 213 7.86 -2.13 -0.45
N LEU A 214 7.99 -2.72 0.74
CA LEU A 214 8.21 -2.00 1.98
C LEU A 214 9.68 -1.57 2.02
N VAL A 215 9.95 -0.30 1.75
CA VAL A 215 11.30 0.26 1.75
C VAL A 215 11.49 1.10 3.00
N ARG A 216 12.41 0.68 3.86
CA ARG A 216 12.95 1.54 4.92
C ARG A 216 14.29 2.07 4.43
N ARG A 217 14.30 3.28 3.87
CA ARG A 217 15.57 3.99 3.63
C ARG A 217 16.07 4.52 4.98
N ARG A 218 17.37 4.38 5.21
CA ARG A 218 18.09 5.05 6.30
C ARG A 218 18.74 6.27 5.64
N ALA A 219 18.65 7.44 6.25
CA ALA A 219 19.47 8.60 5.85
C ALA A 219 20.94 8.15 5.76
N GLY A 220 21.54 8.39 4.60
CA GLY A 220 22.98 8.28 4.38
C GLY A 220 23.71 9.48 4.94
#